data_AF-A0A2D5ZY32-F1
#
_entry.id   AF-A0A2D5ZY32-F1
#
_cell.length_a   1.000
_cell.length_b   1.000
_cell.length_c   1.000
_cell.angle_alpha   90.00
_cell.angle_beta   90.00
_cell.angle_gamma   90.00
#
_symmetry.space_group_name_H-M   'P 1'
#
loop_
_entity.id
_entity.type
_entity.pdbx_description
1 polymer ?
#
loop_
_entity_poly.entity_id
_entity_poly.type
_entity_poly.pdbx_seq_one_letter_code
_entity_poly.pdbx_strand_id
1 'polypeptide(L)'
;MSTLRRRIKNDEARHIFEEGKYFLFDEAMVKHKSVLPAKANNESTSTHQSVSEATPKTSSTNEPVMSTAQEILKELKKAYMVILQEKEEQISVLKNEVADLQTLVRVLESENERLRRVDFVAPNFDKPLVDL
;
A
#
# COMPACT_ATOMS: atom_id res chain seq x y z
N MET A 1 17.90 -1.89 -5.53
CA MET A 1 17.51 -0.57 -6.08
C MET A 1 15.99 -0.54 -6.21
N SER A 2 15.30 0.43 -5.59
CA SER A 2 13.83 0.53 -5.70
C SER A 2 13.40 0.95 -7.10
N THR A 3 12.20 0.53 -7.53
CA THR A 3 11.62 0.85 -8.84
C THR A 3 11.58 2.36 -9.10
N LEU A 4 11.30 3.16 -8.07
CA LEU A 4 11.27 4.61 -8.18
C LEU A 4 12.67 5.20 -8.44
N ARG A 5 13.70 4.76 -7.72
CA ARG A 5 15.09 5.21 -7.96
C ARG A 5 15.57 4.84 -9.36
N ARG A 6 15.14 3.69 -9.89
CA ARG A 6 15.43 3.29 -11.29
C ARG A 6 14.74 4.24 -12.28
N ARG A 7 13.45 4.53 -12.08
CA ARG A 7 12.67 5.42 -12.95
C ARG A 7 13.21 6.85 -12.97
N ILE A 8 13.60 7.37 -11.81
CA ILE A 8 14.26 8.69 -11.69
C ILE A 8 15.57 8.72 -12.48
N LYS A 9 16.41 7.69 -12.36
CA LYS A 9 17.69 7.61 -13.09
C LYS A 9 17.53 7.46 -14.60
N ASN A 10 16.46 6.79 -15.04
CA ASN A 10 16.18 6.57 -16.45
C ASN A 10 15.34 7.70 -17.08
N ASP A 11 15.06 8.77 -16.33
CA ASP A 11 14.19 9.89 -16.74
C ASP A 11 12.75 9.48 -17.13
N GLU A 12 12.29 8.33 -16.59
CA GLU A 12 10.93 7.80 -16.75
C GLU A 12 9.93 8.39 -15.74
N ALA A 13 10.40 9.31 -14.89
CA ALA A 13 9.60 10.02 -13.92
C ALA A 13 10.14 11.46 -13.78
N ARG A 14 9.26 12.43 -14.06
CA ARG A 14 9.56 13.85 -13.85
C ARG A 14 9.77 14.09 -12.36
N HIS A 15 10.93 14.66 -12.02
CA HIS A 15 11.33 14.91 -10.64
C HIS A 15 12.11 16.21 -10.51
N ILE A 16 12.09 16.80 -9.32
CA ILE A 16 12.99 17.87 -8.88
C ILE A 16 13.78 17.34 -7.68
N PHE A 17 15.08 17.61 -7.64
CA PHE A 17 15.90 17.32 -6.47
C PHE A 17 16.30 18.63 -5.81
N GLU A 18 15.83 18.86 -4.59
CA GLU A 18 16.07 20.09 -3.83
C GLU A 18 16.30 19.75 -2.36
N GLU A 19 17.33 20.35 -1.75
CA GLU A 19 17.72 20.13 -0.33
C GLU A 19 17.91 18.65 0.08
N GLY A 20 18.39 17.80 -0.83
CA GLY A 20 18.57 16.38 -0.53
C GLY A 20 17.30 15.53 -0.67
N LYS A 21 16.18 16.12 -1.10
CA LYS A 21 14.87 15.47 -1.24
C LYS A 21 14.45 15.42 -2.71
N TYR A 22 13.74 14.36 -3.08
CA TYR A 22 13.13 14.20 -4.40
C TYR A 22 11.66 14.59 -4.33
N PHE A 23 11.26 15.57 -5.14
CA PHE A 23 9.88 15.97 -5.35
C PHE A 23 9.41 15.35 -6.67
N LEU A 24 8.30 14.61 -6.62
CA LEU A 24 7.65 14.02 -7.78
C LEU A 24 6.47 14.90 -8.17
N PHE A 25 6.28 15.09 -9.46
CA PHE A 25 5.06 15.74 -9.93
C PHE A 25 3.90 14.74 -9.88
N ASP A 26 2.81 15.12 -9.23
CA ASP A 26 1.55 14.37 -9.24
C ASP A 26 0.90 14.48 -10.62
N GLU A 27 1.45 13.77 -11.60
CA GLU A 27 0.75 13.51 -12.84
C GLU A 27 -0.41 12.56 -12.50
N ALA A 28 -1.65 13.01 -12.74
CA ALA A 28 -2.84 12.19 -12.56
C ALA A 28 -2.60 10.83 -13.21
N MET A 29 -2.57 9.76 -12.39
CA MET A 29 -2.14 8.44 -12.83
C MET A 29 -2.96 8.03 -14.06
N VAL A 30 -2.37 8.15 -15.26
CA VAL A 30 -2.99 7.68 -16.48
C VAL A 30 -3.08 6.17 -16.30
N LYS A 31 -4.30 5.70 -16.06
CA LYS A 31 -4.72 4.30 -15.86
C LYS A 31 -3.69 3.35 -16.46
N HIS A 32 -2.85 2.76 -15.61
CA HIS A 32 -1.99 1.67 -16.06
C HIS A 32 -2.91 0.63 -16.69
N LYS A 33 -2.71 0.38 -17.99
CA LYS A 33 -3.37 -0.72 -18.71
C LYS A 33 -3.19 -1.96 -17.85
N SER A 34 -4.30 -2.50 -17.37
CA SER A 34 -4.32 -3.81 -16.75
C SER A 34 -3.66 -4.77 -17.73
N VAL A 35 -2.51 -5.30 -17.36
CA VAL A 35 -1.90 -6.42 -18.06
C VAL A 35 -2.78 -7.61 -17.74
N LEU A 36 -3.83 -7.80 -18.54
CA LEU A 36 -4.57 -9.05 -18.61
C LEU A 36 -3.60 -10.13 -19.11
N PRO A 37 -3.43 -11.26 -18.40
CA PRO A 37 -2.82 -12.42 -19.01
C PRO A 37 -3.76 -12.96 -20.10
N ALA A 38 -3.18 -13.18 -21.28
CA ALA A 38 -3.86 -13.68 -22.45
C ALA A 38 -4.14 -15.20 -22.39
N LYS A 39 -5.26 -15.60 -23.02
CA LYS A 39 -5.70 -16.95 -23.44
C LYS A 39 -6.26 -17.85 -22.33
N ALA A 40 -7.26 -18.72 -22.56
CA ALA A 40 -7.79 -19.30 -23.79
C ALA A 40 -9.27 -19.67 -23.65
N ASN A 41 -10.00 -19.60 -24.76
CA ASN A 41 -11.24 -20.32 -25.01
C ASN A 41 -11.09 -21.81 -24.68
N ASN A 42 -12.08 -22.38 -23.99
CA ASN A 42 -12.69 -23.65 -24.39
C ASN A 42 -14.06 -23.77 -23.72
N GLU A 43 -15.09 -23.57 -24.54
CA GLU A 43 -16.42 -24.14 -24.38
C GLU A 43 -16.32 -25.67 -24.33
N SER A 44 -17.10 -26.30 -23.45
CA SER A 44 -17.93 -27.49 -23.72
C SER A 44 -18.41 -28.15 -22.42
N THR A 45 -19.70 -27.95 -22.14
CA THR A 45 -20.69 -28.98 -21.76
C THR A 45 -20.22 -30.21 -20.95
N SER A 46 -20.79 -30.40 -19.74
CA SER A 46 -21.51 -31.64 -19.41
C SER A 46 -22.18 -31.56 -18.03
N THR A 47 -23.50 -31.54 -18.04
CA THR A 47 -24.37 -32.09 -17.00
C THR A 47 -23.99 -33.55 -16.69
N HIS A 48 -24.01 -33.96 -15.42
CA HIS A 48 -24.36 -35.30 -14.86
C HIS A 48 -23.84 -35.35 -13.41
N GLN A 49 -24.68 -35.05 -12.41
CA GLN A 49 -25.57 -35.99 -11.72
C GLN A 49 -24.81 -37.09 -10.95
N SER A 50 -24.74 -36.85 -9.64
CA SER A 50 -24.49 -37.82 -8.57
C SER A 50 -25.38 -39.05 -8.73
N VAL A 51 -24.81 -40.27 -8.66
CA VAL A 51 -25.09 -41.39 -7.70
C VAL A 51 -24.19 -42.58 -8.11
N SER A 52 -23.69 -43.32 -7.11
CA SER A 52 -23.34 -44.76 -7.12
C SER A 52 -21.88 -45.13 -6.84
N GLU A 53 -21.68 -45.45 -5.56
CA GLU A 53 -20.79 -46.43 -4.93
C GLU A 53 -20.37 -47.64 -5.78
N ALA A 54 -19.06 -47.88 -5.88
CA ALA A 54 -18.39 -49.19 -5.84
C ALA A 54 -16.88 -49.05 -6.05
N THR A 55 -16.07 -49.44 -5.07
CA THR A 55 -14.63 -49.71 -5.23
C THR A 55 -14.42 -50.92 -6.13
N PRO A 56 -13.43 -50.89 -7.05
CA PRO A 56 -12.26 -51.74 -6.80
C PRO A 56 -10.92 -51.14 -7.26
N LYS A 57 -9.91 -51.33 -6.40
CA LYS A 57 -8.45 -51.33 -6.61
C LYS A 57 -7.97 -51.00 -8.03
N THR A 58 -7.37 -49.82 -8.20
CA THR A 58 -6.37 -49.57 -9.24
C THR A 58 -5.23 -48.68 -8.73
N SER A 59 -4.01 -49.15 -8.99
CA SER A 59 -2.79 -48.37 -9.20
C SER A 59 -2.05 -47.76 -7.99
N SER A 60 -1.02 -48.49 -7.56
CA SER A 60 0.07 -48.08 -6.68
C SER A 60 1.05 -47.10 -7.37
N THR A 61 0.53 -46.01 -7.96
CA THR A 61 1.33 -45.03 -8.72
C THR A 61 1.12 -43.58 -8.27
N ASN A 62 0.25 -43.33 -7.28
CA ASN A 62 -0.11 -41.97 -6.83
C ASN A 62 0.68 -41.45 -5.61
N GLU A 63 1.46 -42.30 -4.94
CA GLU A 63 2.33 -41.95 -3.79
C GLU A 63 3.29 -40.77 -4.06
N PRO A 64 4.10 -40.77 -5.14
CA PRO A 64 5.07 -39.69 -5.36
C PRO A 64 4.41 -38.36 -5.73
N VAL A 65 3.26 -38.39 -6.40
CA VAL A 65 2.49 -37.19 -6.76
C VAL A 65 1.83 -36.58 -5.52
N MET A 66 1.32 -37.41 -4.62
CA MET A 66 0.78 -36.95 -3.34
C MET A 66 1.86 -36.33 -2.46
N SER A 67 3.05 -36.93 -2.40
CA SER A 67 4.20 -36.34 -1.68
C SER A 67 4.56 -34.96 -2.23
N THR A 68 4.64 -34.82 -3.56
CA THR A 68 4.95 -33.54 -4.21
C THR A 68 3.88 -32.48 -3.93
N ALA A 69 2.60 -32.86 -3.97
CA ALA A 69 1.49 -31.95 -3.65
C ALA A 69 1.53 -31.47 -2.18
N GLN A 70 1.92 -32.36 -1.26
CA GLN A 70 2.09 -32.00 0.16
C GLN A 70 3.26 -31.03 0.38
N GLU A 71 4.37 -31.23 -0.33
CA GLU A 71 5.52 -30.31 -0.30
C GLU A 71 5.15 -28.92 -0.82
N ILE A 72 4.48 -28.85 -1.96
CA ILE A 72 3.99 -27.58 -2.52
C ILE A 72 3.02 -26.89 -1.54
N LEU A 73 2.10 -27.65 -0.92
CA LEU A 73 1.19 -27.09 0.09
C LEU A 73 1.93 -26.54 1.30
N LYS A 74 3.00 -27.22 1.74
CA LYS A 74 3.84 -26.77 2.85
C LYS A 74 4.59 -25.49 2.49
N GLU A 75 5.14 -25.43 1.28
CA GLU A 75 5.82 -24.24 0.77
C GLU A 75 4.85 -23.06 0.61
N LEU A 76 3.64 -23.30 0.10
CA LEU A 76 2.60 -22.30 -0.02
C LEU A 76 2.19 -21.74 1.35
N LYS A 77 1.99 -22.61 2.35
CA LYS A 77 1.69 -22.18 3.72
C LYS A 77 2.81 -21.34 4.31
N LYS A 78 4.06 -21.75 4.08
CA LYS A 78 5.24 -21.00 4.52
C LYS A 78 5.31 -19.62 3.87
N ALA A 79 5.15 -19.55 2.55
CA ALA A 79 5.14 -18.29 1.81
C ALA A 79 4.01 -17.37 2.28
N TYR A 80 2.81 -17.92 2.49
CA TYR A 80 1.67 -17.17 3.02
C TYR A 80 1.95 -16.58 4.41
N MET A 81 2.54 -17.36 5.33
CA MET A 81 2.90 -16.86 6.66
C MET A 81 3.91 -15.71 6.60
N VAL A 82 4.92 -15.80 5.72
CA VAL A 82 5.90 -14.73 5.56
C VAL A 82 5.22 -13.46 5.05
N ILE A 83 4.39 -13.57 4.01
CA ILE A 83 3.65 -12.42 3.47
C ILE A 83 2.73 -11.82 4.53
N LEU A 84 2.05 -12.66 5.32
CA LEU A 84 1.18 -12.20 6.39
C LEU A 84 1.96 -11.39 7.43
N GLN A 85 3.10 -11.91 7.89
CA GLN A 85 3.98 -11.23 8.85
C GLN A 85 4.50 -9.89 8.29
N GLU A 86 4.95 -9.85 7.03
CA GLU A 86 5.37 -8.60 6.37
C GLU A 86 4.24 -7.58 6.30
N LYS A 87 3.00 -8.02 6.10
CA LYS A 87 1.83 -7.14 6.07
C LYS A 87 1.48 -6.60 7.46
N GLU A 88 1.60 -7.43 8.49
CA GLU A 88 1.44 -6.99 9.89
C GLU A 88 2.49 -5.94 10.27
N GLU A 89 3.75 -6.14 9.86
CA GLU A 89 4.82 -5.16 10.07
C GLU A 89 4.55 -3.84 9.33
N GLN A 90 4.14 -3.90 8.06
CA GLN A 90 3.75 -2.71 7.28
C GLN A 90 2.63 -1.92 7.97
N ILE A 91 1.61 -2.61 8.48
CA ILE A 91 0.52 -1.98 9.24
C ILE A 91 1.06 -1.33 10.50
N SER A 92 1.98 -1.99 11.21
CA SER A 92 2.57 -1.43 12.43
C SER A 92 3.36 -0.15 12.15
N VAL A 93 4.15 -0.11 11.07
CA VAL A 93 4.90 1.09 10.68
C VAL A 93 3.96 2.23 10.33
N LEU A 94 2.93 1.98 9.52
CA LEU A 94 1.95 3.00 9.13
C LEU A 94 1.19 3.57 10.33
N LYS A 95 0.85 2.74 11.32
CA LYS A 95 0.21 3.20 12.56
C LYS A 95 1.10 4.17 13.33
N ASN A 96 2.41 3.91 13.40
CA ASN A 96 3.36 4.80 14.05
C ASN A 96 3.48 6.13 13.29
N GLU A 97 3.60 6.08 11.96
CA GLU A 97 3.66 7.29 11.13
C GLU A 97 2.40 8.15 11.28
N VAL A 98 1.21 7.53 11.33
CA VAL A 98 -0.04 8.23 11.62
C VAL A 98 -0.02 8.90 13.00
N ALA A 99 0.50 8.21 14.03
CA ALA A 99 0.59 8.79 15.37
C ALA A 99 1.56 9.98 15.43
N ASP A 100 2.68 9.90 14.72
CA ASP A 100 3.67 10.99 14.61
C ASP A 100 3.05 12.19 13.88
N LEU A 101 2.37 11.96 12.76
CA LEU A 101 1.67 13.02 12.01
C LEU A 101 0.57 13.67 12.86
N GLN A 102 -0.21 12.90 13.60
CA GLN A 102 -1.22 13.44 14.52
C GLN A 102 -0.59 14.31 15.62
N THR A 103 0.58 13.91 16.13
CA THR A 103 1.32 14.69 17.12
C THR A 103 1.79 16.00 16.50
N LEU A 104 2.33 15.98 15.29
CA LEU A 104 2.75 17.18 14.58
C LEU A 104 1.57 18.14 14.34
N VAL A 105 0.42 17.62 13.89
CA VAL A 105 -0.80 18.42 13.70
C VAL A 105 -1.20 19.11 15.01
N ARG A 106 -1.25 18.39 16.13
CA ARG A 106 -1.59 18.98 17.44
C ARG A 106 -0.65 20.11 17.85
N VAL A 107 0.65 19.92 17.65
CA VAL A 107 1.65 20.95 17.97
C VAL A 107 1.47 22.18 17.08
N LEU A 108 1.29 21.97 15.77
CA LEU A 108 1.09 23.06 14.82
C LEU A 108 -0.22 23.81 15.05
N GLU A 109 -1.31 23.10 15.37
CA GLU A 109 -2.60 23.70 15.71
C GLU A 109 -2.49 24.55 16.98
N SER A 110 -1.82 24.03 18.02
CA SER A 110 -1.58 24.76 19.27
C SER A 110 -0.76 26.03 19.04
N GLU A 111 0.27 25.95 18.21
CA GLU A 111 1.13 27.09 17.90
C GLU A 111 0.41 28.13 17.02
N ASN A 112 -0.40 27.68 16.06
CA ASN A 112 -1.22 28.56 15.23
C ASN A 112 -2.29 29.27 16.07
N GLU A 113 -2.91 28.58 17.03
CA GLU A 113 -3.82 29.20 17.99
C GLU A 113 -3.11 30.26 18.83
N ARG A 114 -1.90 29.97 19.32
CA ARG A 114 -1.07 30.94 20.06
C ARG A 114 -0.77 32.19 19.23
N LEU A 115 -0.34 32.02 17.98
CA LEU A 115 -0.04 33.12 17.07
C LEU A 115 -1.28 33.98 16.78
N ARG A 116 -2.42 33.34 16.50
CA ARG A 116 -3.68 34.07 16.30
C ARG A 116 -4.10 34.87 17.53
N ARG A 117 -3.83 34.39 18.74
CA ARG A 117 -4.07 35.15 19.98
C ARG A 117 -3.14 36.36 20.08
N VAL A 118 -1.88 36.24 19.66
CA VAL A 118 -0.92 37.36 19.67
C VAL A 118 -1.29 38.41 18.61
N ASP A 119 -1.65 37.98 17.40
CA ASP A 119 -2.05 38.88 16.31
C ASP A 119 -3.36 39.62 16.61
N PHE A 120 -4.24 39.05 17.44
CA PHE A 120 -5.49 39.69 17.87
C PHE A 120 -5.32 40.71 19.01
N VAL A 121 -4.17 40.73 19.71
CA VAL A 121 -3.92 41.62 20.87
C VAL A 121 -3.27 42.96 20.48
N ALA A 122 -2.99 43.22 19.20
CA ALA A 122 -2.57 44.54 18.72
C ALA A 122 -3.54 45.09 17.67
N PRO A 123 -4.47 45.96 18.11
CA PRO A 123 -4.25 47.38 17.83
C PRO A 123 -4.35 48.20 19.11
N ASN A 124 -3.21 48.74 19.53
CA ASN A 124 -3.12 49.68 20.63
C ASN A 124 -3.67 51.04 20.14
N PHE A 125 -4.97 51.29 20.34
CA PHE A 125 -5.66 52.55 20.02
C PHE A 125 -5.52 53.63 21.11
N ASP A 126 -4.63 53.44 22.09
CA ASP A 126 -4.39 54.41 23.15
C ASP A 126 -3.35 55.47 22.75
N LYS A 127 -3.66 56.26 21.73
CA LYS A 127 -3.08 57.60 21.59
C LYS A 127 -4.20 58.63 21.63
N PRO A 128 -4.32 59.44 22.70
CA PRO A 128 -5.25 60.56 22.69
C PRO A 128 -4.85 61.51 21.57
N LEU A 129 -5.83 61.86 20.75
CA LEU A 129 -5.74 62.92 19.75
C LEU A 129 -5.53 64.23 20.51
N VAL A 130 -4.28 64.67 20.60
CA VAL A 130 -3.93 65.97 21.18
C VAL A 130 -4.26 67.03 20.14
N ASP A 131 -5.04 68.02 20.57
CA ASP A 131 -5.54 69.18 19.81
C ASP A 131 -4.51 69.79 18.84
N LEU A 132 -4.95 70.12 17.62
CA LEU A 132 -4.47 71.26 16.84
C LEU A 132 -5.60 71.81 15.94
#